data_AF-A0AAD9J2B5-F1
#
_entry.id   AF-A0AAD9J2B5-F1
#
_cell.length_a   1.000
_cell.length_b   1.000
_cell.length_c   1.000
_cell.angle_alpha   90.00
_cell.angle_beta   90.00
_cell.angle_gamma   90.00
#
_symmetry.space_group_name_H-M   'P 1'
#
loop_
_entity.id
_entity.type
_entity.pdbx_description
1 polymer ?
#
loop_
_entity_poly.entity_id
_entity_poly.type
_entity_poly.pdbx_seq_one_letter_code
_entity_poly.pdbx_strand_id
1 'polypeptide(L)'
;MVADVFLSFTRKYEKALDHHRQALILQPENPATLSAMGYVHALVGHFHHAVNYFHKALGLRRDDTFSKAMLDYSLEWLMSEVTPCPGLSM
;
A
#
# COMPACT_ATOMS: atom_id res chain seq x y z
N MET A 1 -22.01 -11.16 -12.12
CA MET A 1 -21.27 -10.09 -12.84
C MET A 1 -20.38 -9.25 -11.92
N VAL A 2 -20.89 -8.51 -10.93
CA VAL A 2 -20.01 -7.72 -10.02
C VAL A 2 -19.15 -8.60 -9.08
N ALA A 3 -19.68 -9.72 -8.60
CA ALA A 3 -18.94 -10.65 -7.73
C ALA A 3 -17.78 -11.35 -8.47
N ASP A 4 -17.98 -11.75 -9.72
CA ASP A 4 -16.95 -12.42 -10.55
C ASP A 4 -15.75 -11.50 -10.84
N VAL A 5 -16.03 -10.22 -11.07
CA VAL A 5 -15.02 -9.18 -11.28
C VAL A 5 -14.25 -8.92 -9.99
N PHE A 6 -14.94 -8.79 -8.86
CA PHE A 6 -14.30 -8.62 -7.55
C PHE A 6 -13.39 -9.81 -7.19
N LEU A 7 -13.86 -11.05 -7.39
CA LEU A 7 -13.07 -12.27 -7.19
C LEU A 7 -11.85 -12.35 -8.13
N SER A 8 -12.01 -11.89 -9.37
CA SER A 8 -10.91 -11.85 -10.34
C SER A 8 -9.84 -10.84 -9.93
N PHE A 9 -10.24 -9.71 -9.34
CA PHE A 9 -9.32 -8.70 -8.82
C PHE A 9 -8.58 -9.18 -7.59
N THR A 10 -9.28 -9.68 -6.56
CA THR A 10 -8.63 -10.22 -5.34
C THR A 10 -7.63 -11.32 -5.68
N ARG A 11 -7.98 -12.24 -6.57
CA ARG A 11 -7.09 -13.33 -7.01
C ARG A 11 -5.83 -12.83 -7.75
N LYS A 12 -5.91 -11.70 -8.46
CA LYS A 12 -4.73 -11.10 -9.13
C LYS A 12 -3.82 -10.41 -8.12
N TYR A 13 -4.38 -9.71 -7.14
CA TYR A 13 -3.59 -9.04 -6.10
C TYR A 13 -2.90 -10.04 -5.17
N GLU A 14 -3.55 -11.15 -4.81
CA GLU A 14 -2.91 -12.22 -4.04
C GLU A 14 -1.71 -12.83 -4.77
N LYS A 15 -1.84 -13.08 -6.08
CA LYS A 15 -0.71 -13.56 -6.90
C LYS A 15 0.43 -12.54 -6.97
N ALA A 16 0.12 -11.25 -7.08
CA ALA A 16 1.13 -10.20 -7.06
C ALA A 16 1.88 -10.17 -5.72
N LEU A 17 1.16 -10.28 -4.59
CA LEU A 17 1.77 -10.37 -3.27
C LEU A 17 2.62 -11.64 -3.11
N ASP A 18 2.21 -12.77 -3.69
CA ASP A 18 3.01 -14.01 -3.67
C ASP A 18 4.33 -13.85 -4.44
N HIS A 19 4.28 -13.24 -5.63
CA HIS A 19 5.48 -12.92 -6.41
C HIS A 19 6.42 -11.98 -5.66
N HIS A 20 5.89 -10.97 -4.98
CA HIS A 20 6.71 -10.08 -4.16
C HIS A 20 7.30 -10.78 -2.92
N ARG A 21 6.58 -11.73 -2.31
CA ARG A 21 7.13 -12.57 -1.23
C ARG A 21 8.29 -13.42 -1.72
N GLN A 22 8.18 -14.03 -2.90
CA GLN A 22 9.29 -14.78 -3.50
C GLN A 22 10.49 -13.87 -3.80
N ALA A 23 10.25 -12.64 -4.28
CA ALA A 23 11.30 -11.66 -4.47
C ALA A 23 11.99 -11.26 -3.15
N LEU A 24 11.25 -11.18 -2.05
CA LEU A 24 11.80 -10.96 -0.70
C LEU A 24 12.61 -12.16 -0.18
N ILE A 25 12.33 -13.39 -0.61
CA ILE A 25 13.18 -14.54 -0.26
C ILE A 25 14.56 -14.40 -0.90
N LEU A 26 14.61 -13.91 -2.15
CA LEU A 26 15.86 -13.69 -2.88
C LEU A 26 16.60 -12.44 -2.38
N GLN A 27 15.86 -11.37 -2.09
CA GLN A 27 16.41 -10.11 -1.62
C GLN A 27 15.51 -9.50 -0.53
N PRO A 28 15.72 -9.87 0.75
CA PRO A 28 14.82 -9.53 1.85
C PRO A 28 14.74 -8.03 2.17
N GLU A 29 15.71 -7.25 1.72
CA GLU A 29 15.81 -5.81 1.98
C GLU A 29 15.84 -5.01 0.68
N ASN A 30 15.04 -5.40 -0.31
CA ASN A 30 14.87 -4.58 -1.51
C ASN A 30 13.78 -3.51 -1.29
N PRO A 31 14.13 -2.20 -1.22
CA PRO A 31 13.16 -1.13 -1.02
C PRO A 31 12.11 -1.07 -2.14
N ALA A 32 12.47 -1.41 -3.38
CA ALA A 32 11.55 -1.41 -4.51
C ALA A 32 10.49 -2.52 -4.40
N THR A 33 10.86 -3.68 -3.85
CA THR A 33 9.91 -4.77 -3.61
C THR A 33 8.92 -4.39 -2.50
N LEU A 34 9.43 -3.77 -1.43
CA LEU A 34 8.58 -3.30 -0.33
C LEU A 34 7.61 -2.21 -0.79
N SER A 35 8.06 -1.25 -1.59
CA SER A 35 7.19 -0.21 -2.13
C SER A 35 6.15 -0.78 -3.10
N ALA A 36 6.51 -1.76 -3.92
CA ALA A 36 5.56 -2.46 -4.79
C ALA A 36 4.48 -3.22 -3.98
N MET A 37 4.85 -3.90 -2.89
CA MET A 37 3.86 -4.52 -1.99
C MET A 37 2.94 -3.48 -1.36
N GLY A 38 3.48 -2.36 -0.91
CA GLY A 38 2.68 -1.25 -0.39
C GLY A 38 1.67 -0.73 -1.41
N TYR A 39 2.11 -0.57 -2.66
CA TYR A 39 1.25 -0.13 -3.76
C TYR A 39 0.13 -1.13 -4.07
N VAL A 40 0.44 -2.43 -4.12
CA VAL A 40 -0.59 -3.47 -4.29
C VAL A 40 -1.60 -3.43 -3.15
N HIS A 41 -1.16 -3.25 -1.91
CA HIS A 41 -2.07 -3.08 -0.78
C HIS A 41 -2.96 -1.84 -0.90
N ALA A 42 -2.43 -0.70 -1.37
CA ALA A 42 -3.22 0.50 -1.62
C ALA A 42 -4.29 0.29 -2.71
N LEU A 43 -3.97 -0.44 -3.79
CA LEU A 43 -4.93 -0.76 -4.86
C LEU A 43 -6.07 -1.67 -4.39
N VAL A 44 -5.82 -2.53 -3.41
CA VAL A 44 -6.83 -3.40 -2.80
C VAL A 44 -7.70 -2.63 -1.80
N GLY A 45 -7.31 -1.41 -1.41
CA GLY A 45 -7.96 -0.64 -0.36
C GLY A 45 -7.44 -0.94 1.05
N HIS A 46 -6.37 -1.72 1.17
CA HIS A 46 -5.72 -2.03 2.44
C HIS A 46 -4.68 -0.95 2.82
N PHE A 47 -5.14 0.30 2.97
CA PHE A 47 -4.25 1.45 3.18
C PHE A 47 -3.37 1.34 4.43
N HIS A 48 -3.88 0.76 5.52
CA HIS A 48 -3.06 0.53 6.72
C HIS A 48 -1.87 -0.42 6.47
N HIS A 49 -2.05 -1.44 5.63
CA HIS A 49 -0.93 -2.30 5.22
C HIS A 49 0.01 -1.56 4.27
N ALA A 50 -0.54 -0.78 3.33
CA ALA A 50 0.23 0.03 2.40
C ALA A 50 1.21 0.96 3.13
N VAL A 51 0.71 1.73 4.10
CA VAL A 51 1.50 2.63 4.96
C VAL A 51 2.67 1.90 5.62
N ASN A 52 2.44 0.72 6.20
CA ASN A 52 3.50 -0.06 6.86
C ASN A 52 4.61 -0.47 5.87
N TYR A 53 4.24 -0.92 4.66
CA TYR A 53 5.21 -1.30 3.64
C TYR A 53 5.99 -0.09 3.08
N PHE A 54 5.33 1.04 2.84
CA PHE A 54 6.01 2.26 2.43
C PHE A 54 6.98 2.78 3.50
N HIS A 55 6.62 2.70 4.78
CA HIS A 55 7.54 3.03 5.87
C HIS A 55 8.78 2.12 5.89
N LYS A 56 8.60 0.81 5.68
CA LYS A 56 9.74 -0.13 5.58
C LYS A 56 10.62 0.19 4.38
N ALA A 57 10.03 0.49 3.22
CA ALA A 57 10.76 0.90 2.02
C ALA A 57 11.58 2.17 2.27
N LEU A 58 10.98 3.20 2.87
CA LEU A 58 11.63 4.45 3.23
C LEU A 58 12.69 4.29 4.34
N GLY A 59 12.52 3.30 5.22
CA GLY A 59 13.53 2.92 6.20
C GLY A 59 14.84 2.45 5.57
N LEU A 60 14.75 1.73 4.44
CA LEU A 60 15.91 1.26 3.67
C LEU A 60 16.42 2.30 2.67
N ARG A 61 15.50 2.98 1.97
CA ARG A 61 15.81 4.05 1.01
C ARG A 61 14.94 5.27 1.30
N ARG A 62 15.50 6.19 2.08
CA ARG A 62 14.82 7.44 2.46
C ARG A 62 14.53 8.37 1.29
N ASP A 63 15.33 8.27 0.22
CA ASP A 63 15.19 9.05 -1.00
C ASP A 63 14.40 8.29 -2.08
N ASP A 64 13.28 7.68 -1.67
CA ASP A 64 12.31 7.09 -2.60
C ASP A 64 11.06 7.97 -2.69
N THR A 65 11.08 8.87 -3.66
CA THR A 65 9.98 9.81 -3.95
C THR A 65 8.66 9.08 -4.19
N PHE A 66 8.71 7.89 -4.82
CA PHE A 66 7.51 7.11 -5.09
C PHE A 66 6.88 6.60 -3.79
N SER A 67 7.66 5.96 -2.92
CA SER A 67 7.15 5.49 -1.62
C SER A 67 6.62 6.64 -0.76
N LYS A 68 7.28 7.80 -0.79
CA LYS A 68 6.82 8.97 -0.04
C LYS A 68 5.47 9.49 -0.56
N ALA A 69 5.35 9.67 -1.88
CA ALA A 69 4.09 10.12 -2.49
C ALA A 69 2.93 9.15 -2.23
N MET A 70 3.19 7.84 -2.32
CA MET A 70 2.17 6.83 -2.06
C MET A 70 1.82 6.69 -0.58
N LEU A 71 2.79 6.93 0.32
CA LEU A 71 2.54 7.01 1.76
C LEU A 71 1.62 8.19 2.07
N ASP A 72 1.93 9.38 1.55
CA ASP A 72 1.10 10.58 1.73
C ASP A 72 -0.32 10.32 1.22
N TYR A 73 -0.48 9.78 0.01
CA TYR A 73 -1.79 9.39 -0.54
C TYR A 73 -2.54 8.40 0.36
N SER A 74 -1.85 7.38 0.87
CA SER A 74 -2.47 6.36 1.73
C SER A 74 -2.92 6.93 3.07
N LEU A 75 -2.16 7.90 3.60
CA LEU A 75 -2.51 8.61 4.83
C LEU A 75 -3.69 9.56 4.61
N GLU A 76 -3.69 10.34 3.53
CA GLU A 76 -4.84 11.19 3.17
C GLU A 76 -6.14 10.39 3.07
N TRP A 77 -6.08 9.21 2.45
CA TRP A 77 -7.24 8.34 2.34
C TRP A 77 -7.73 7.84 3.71
N LEU A 78 -6.81 7.39 4.58
CA LEU A 78 -7.14 6.99 5.95
C LEU A 78 -7.70 8.15 6.78
N MET A 79 -7.15 9.36 6.62
CA MET A 79 -7.63 10.56 7.30
C MET A 79 -9.03 10.96 6.82
N SER A 80 -9.33 10.75 5.53
CA SER A 80 -10.66 10.98 4.96
C SER A 80 -11.71 10.01 5.49
N GLU A 81 -11.35 8.77 5.85
CA GLU A 81 -12.28 7.83 6.49
C GLU A 81 -12.54 8.16 7.96
N VAL A 82 -11.62 8.87 8.63
CA VAL A 82 -11.72 9.25 10.05
C VAL A 82 -12.58 10.50 10.27
N THR A 83 -13.00 11.22 9.21
CA THR A 83 -13.91 12.36 9.36
C THR A 83 -15.37 11.94 9.45
N PRO A 84 -15.94 12.00 10.67
CA PRO A 84 -17.22 12.69 10.82
C PRO A 84 -17.14 13.66 12.00
N CYS A 85 -16.65 14.89 11.80
CA CYS A 85 -16.90 16.01 12.72
C CYS A 85 -16.81 17.36 11.98
N PRO A 86 -17.95 17.97 11.60
CA PRO A 86 -18.01 19.39 11.29
C PRO A 86 -17.91 20.14 12.62
N GLY A 87 -16.72 20.57 13.02
CA GLY A 87 -16.57 21.15 14.36
C GLY A 87 -15.23 21.77 14.71
N LEU A 88 -14.45 22.23 13.73
CA LEU A 88 -13.29 23.07 14.00
C LEU A 88 -13.24 24.26 13.03
N SER A 89 -14.28 25.09 13.08
CA SER A 89 -14.14 26.51 12.77
C SER A 89 -13.60 27.21 14.03
N MET A 90 -12.49 27.94 13.89
CA MET A 90 -12.04 28.93 14.88
C MET A 90 -13.16 29.91 15.25
#